data_AF-A0A561VR60-F1
#
_entry.id   AF-A0A561VR60-F1
#
_cell.length_a   1.000
_cell.length_b   1.000
_cell.length_c   1.000
_cell.angle_alpha   90.00
_cell.angle_beta   90.00
_cell.angle_gamma   90.00
#
_symmetry.space_group_name_H-M   'P 1'
#
loop_
_entity.id
_entity.type
_entity.pdbx_description
1 polymer ?
#
loop_
_entity_poly.entity_id
_entity_poly.type
_entity_poly.pdbx_seq_one_letter_code
_entity_poly.pdbx_strand_id
1 'polypeptide(L)'
;MSSADRVLRGTAEAIEHISGICFKTGPPRRTGVELEWTTHHAGDPAAPVTAAQLSAALGAHAPATLGNPRPRPLPAGGTVTAEPGGQIEISSAPAESLTALHAAVTTDHAALTALLGRAGLVLGDRGLDEHRDPRRILDTPRYAAMEESLGRAGRTMMTGTAGLQVCLDAGEPHRLADRWAALHEFGPPLLALFANSRVHAGRDTGWASARMAAWYGIDPHRTAPVHPGPGAPATAWARYALDAPLLCVRRDGDRWAVPPGVTFADWIVAGRIAERRAGHGRLGLRRIGPRHDEPSRAAAPVDRPPTVGDLDYHLSTLFPPVRPRGYVEVRYLDAQPGPEWIVPVAVLATLTVDDAVLDRARRIAGPAAGAWRAAARDGLGDPAVRAAAAALAGLAERHLERTGLPAGVRDMVSGVLGRRLRAYPASVPRSASDPPGRNLAPGRERGSGRRTAPGRDPAPGRDPAPGRDPAPGRDPAPGRDPAPGRDPAPGRDPAPGRDPAPGRDPTPGRDPTPGRDPTPGRDPTPGRESASGRDPTPERDPAPGRDPAPGRDPAPGRDPAAGRDAASRIPGARRRPAQEGTSR
;
A
#
# COMPACT_ATOMS: atom_id res chain seq x y z
N MET A 1 -9.65 3.18 -30.02
CA MET A 1 -8.97 3.90 -28.92
C MET A 1 -9.31 3.19 -27.63
N SER A 2 -8.33 2.99 -26.75
CA SER A 2 -8.58 2.45 -25.41
C SER A 2 -9.40 3.46 -24.60
N SER A 3 -10.18 3.02 -23.61
CA SER A 3 -10.81 3.92 -22.64
C SER A 3 -9.79 4.87 -21.99
N ALA A 4 -8.55 4.40 -21.81
CA ALA A 4 -7.44 5.19 -21.27
C ALA A 4 -6.99 6.36 -22.17
N ASP A 5 -7.26 6.30 -23.48
CA ASP A 5 -6.88 7.36 -24.44
C ASP A 5 -7.95 8.44 -24.56
N ARG A 6 -9.11 8.26 -23.90
CA ARG A 6 -10.21 9.22 -23.93
C ARG A 6 -9.78 10.51 -23.23
N VAL A 7 -9.84 11.62 -23.95
CA VAL A 7 -9.57 12.98 -23.43
C VAL A 7 -10.66 13.39 -22.45
N LEU A 8 -10.27 14.00 -21.33
CA LEU A 8 -11.18 14.59 -20.35
C LEU A 8 -11.48 16.05 -20.73
N ARG A 9 -12.75 16.34 -21.01
CA ARG A 9 -13.18 17.68 -21.46
C ARG A 9 -13.59 18.60 -20.32
N GLY A 10 -13.70 18.09 -19.11
CA GLY A 10 -14.11 18.87 -17.94
C GLY A 10 -13.92 18.11 -16.65
N THR A 11 -13.92 18.85 -15.54
CA THR A 11 -13.84 18.29 -14.19
C THR A 11 -15.04 17.40 -13.86
N ALA A 12 -16.21 17.66 -14.45
CA ALA A 12 -17.39 16.81 -14.31
C ALA A 12 -17.15 15.37 -14.82
N GLU A 13 -16.53 15.21 -16.00
CA GLU A 13 -16.20 13.88 -16.55
C GLU A 13 -15.17 13.15 -15.69
N ALA A 14 -14.23 13.89 -15.08
CA ALA A 14 -13.24 13.32 -14.17
C ALA A 14 -13.90 12.88 -12.85
N ILE A 15 -14.82 13.68 -12.29
CA ILE A 15 -15.58 13.34 -11.08
C ILE A 15 -16.43 12.09 -11.32
N GLU A 16 -17.13 12.01 -12.46
CA GLU A 16 -17.92 10.85 -12.84
C GLU A 16 -17.05 9.59 -12.93
N HIS A 17 -15.91 9.66 -13.64
CA HIS A 17 -14.96 8.56 -13.77
C HIS A 17 -14.44 8.08 -12.41
N ILE A 18 -13.95 9.00 -11.56
CA ILE A 18 -13.44 8.66 -10.23
C ILE A 18 -14.54 8.03 -9.37
N SER A 19 -15.73 8.63 -9.39
CA SER A 19 -16.86 8.16 -8.57
C SER A 19 -17.30 6.74 -8.97
N GLY A 20 -17.20 6.39 -10.26
CA GLY A 20 -17.53 5.06 -10.77
C GLY A 20 -16.51 3.97 -10.43
N ILE A 21 -15.27 4.32 -10.06
CA ILE A 21 -14.20 3.33 -9.84
C ILE A 21 -13.68 3.29 -8.39
N CYS A 22 -13.89 4.34 -7.58
CA CYS A 22 -13.26 4.46 -6.27
C CYS A 22 -13.81 3.49 -5.23
N PHE A 23 -15.11 3.14 -5.28
CA PHE A 23 -15.72 2.19 -4.36
C PHE A 23 -16.56 1.17 -5.13
N LYS A 24 -16.17 -0.10 -5.08
CA LYS A 24 -17.01 -1.23 -5.46
C LYS A 24 -17.72 -1.70 -4.20
N THR A 25 -19.02 -1.45 -4.13
CA THR A 25 -19.83 -1.74 -2.96
C THR A 25 -20.44 -3.14 -3.02
N GLY A 26 -20.61 -3.73 -1.84
CA GLY A 26 -21.19 -5.06 -1.64
C GLY A 26 -20.83 -5.60 -0.26
N PRO A 27 -21.23 -6.83 0.08
CA PRO A 27 -20.96 -7.38 1.41
C PRO A 27 -19.45 -7.41 1.65
N PRO A 28 -18.93 -6.89 2.78
CA PRO A 28 -17.50 -6.86 3.02
C PRO A 28 -17.00 -8.27 3.40
N ARG A 29 -16.42 -8.99 2.42
CA ARG A 29 -16.03 -10.40 2.58
C ARG A 29 -14.54 -10.62 2.45
N ARG A 30 -13.85 -9.75 1.70
CA ARG A 30 -12.46 -9.94 1.31
C ARG A 30 -11.54 -9.01 2.06
N THR A 31 -10.40 -9.58 2.45
CA THR A 31 -9.26 -8.86 3.00
C THR A 31 -8.01 -9.22 2.23
N GLY A 32 -7.21 -8.23 1.88
CA GLY A 32 -5.85 -8.39 1.35
C GLY A 32 -4.88 -7.55 2.15
N VAL A 33 -3.59 -7.79 1.96
CA VAL A 33 -2.53 -6.99 2.57
C VAL A 33 -1.42 -6.70 1.58
N GLU A 34 -0.79 -5.55 1.75
CA GLU A 34 0.51 -5.22 1.17
C GLU A 34 1.50 -5.08 2.33
N LEU A 35 2.56 -5.89 2.32
CA LEU A 35 3.60 -5.90 3.34
C LEU A 35 4.92 -5.49 2.72
N GLU A 36 5.48 -4.38 3.19
CA GLU A 36 6.75 -3.83 2.70
C GLU A 36 7.83 -3.97 3.77
N TRP A 37 9.07 -4.19 3.34
CA TRP A 37 10.24 -4.29 4.21
C TRP A 37 11.46 -3.63 3.59
N THR A 38 12.25 -2.92 4.42
CA THR A 38 13.62 -2.55 4.04
C THR A 38 14.47 -3.80 3.83
N THR A 39 15.47 -3.74 2.95
CA THR A 39 16.34 -4.87 2.65
C THR A 39 17.80 -4.58 3.02
N HIS A 40 18.46 -5.54 3.66
CA HIS A 40 19.79 -5.36 4.24
C HIS A 40 20.70 -6.55 3.95
N HIS A 41 22.02 -6.35 3.95
CA HIS A 41 22.95 -7.48 4.02
C HIS A 41 22.98 -8.04 5.43
N ALA A 42 22.96 -9.37 5.58
CA ALA A 42 22.93 -10.03 6.87
C ALA A 42 24.14 -9.71 7.77
N GLY A 43 25.31 -9.49 7.16
CA GLY A 43 26.56 -9.20 7.88
C GLY A 43 26.88 -7.71 8.05
N ASP A 44 26.26 -6.84 7.25
CA ASP A 44 26.45 -5.39 7.32
C ASP A 44 25.16 -4.67 6.88
N PRO A 45 24.23 -4.41 7.82
CA PRO A 45 22.95 -3.80 7.47
C PRO A 45 23.05 -2.37 6.91
N ALA A 46 24.18 -1.69 7.12
CA ALA A 46 24.44 -0.35 6.59
C ALA A 46 25.00 -0.39 5.16
N ALA A 47 25.47 -1.54 4.67
CA ALA A 47 25.95 -1.67 3.31
C ALA A 47 24.82 -1.42 2.29
N PRO A 48 25.14 -0.75 1.16
CA PRO A 48 24.15 -0.51 0.11
C PRO A 48 23.71 -1.82 -0.54
N VAL A 49 22.41 -1.94 -0.78
CA VAL A 49 21.82 -3.00 -1.60
C VAL A 49 21.57 -2.44 -2.99
N THR A 50 21.90 -3.19 -4.03
CA THR A 50 21.73 -2.78 -5.43
C THR A 50 20.54 -3.46 -6.09
N ALA A 51 19.98 -2.82 -7.13
CA ALA A 51 18.91 -3.41 -7.93
C ALA A 51 19.33 -4.75 -8.57
N ALA A 52 20.60 -4.87 -8.99
CA ALA A 52 21.13 -6.11 -9.55
C ALA A 52 21.14 -7.26 -8.53
N GLN A 53 21.52 -6.99 -7.28
CA GLN A 53 21.49 -7.98 -6.20
C GLN A 53 20.05 -8.44 -5.89
N LEU A 54 19.10 -7.50 -5.80
CA LEU A 54 17.69 -7.82 -5.58
C LEU A 54 17.11 -8.64 -6.74
N SER A 55 17.39 -8.23 -7.97
CA SER A 55 16.95 -8.96 -9.18
C SER A 55 17.49 -10.39 -9.18
N ALA A 56 18.78 -10.57 -8.90
CA ALA A 56 19.41 -11.89 -8.82
C ALA A 56 18.83 -12.75 -7.69
N ALA A 57 18.58 -12.16 -6.51
CA ALA A 57 18.05 -12.88 -5.36
C ALA A 57 16.59 -13.34 -5.57
N LEU A 58 15.76 -12.50 -6.18
CA LEU A 58 14.35 -12.78 -6.46
C LEU A 58 14.15 -13.70 -7.67
N GLY A 59 15.08 -13.69 -8.63
CA GLY A 59 15.05 -14.54 -9.81
C GLY A 59 13.75 -14.39 -10.60
N ALA A 60 13.03 -15.49 -10.80
CA ALA A 60 11.78 -15.49 -11.57
C ALA A 60 10.65 -14.65 -10.93
N HIS A 61 10.78 -14.29 -9.64
CA HIS A 61 9.83 -13.45 -8.92
C HIS A 61 10.18 -11.96 -8.98
N ALA A 62 11.36 -11.59 -9.51
CA ALA A 62 11.77 -10.20 -9.62
C ALA A 62 10.71 -9.39 -10.39
N PRO A 63 10.29 -8.20 -9.92
CA PRO A 63 9.37 -7.33 -10.64
C PRO A 63 9.98 -6.73 -11.91
N ALA A 64 9.13 -6.15 -12.75
CA ALA A 64 9.54 -5.46 -13.98
C ALA A 64 10.49 -4.28 -13.70
N THR A 65 10.32 -3.59 -12.56
CA THR A 65 11.22 -2.53 -12.10
C THR A 65 12.64 -3.02 -11.78
N LEU A 66 12.82 -4.34 -11.62
CA LEU A 66 14.10 -5.02 -11.44
C LEU A 66 14.52 -5.83 -12.68
N GLY A 67 13.92 -5.53 -13.84
CA GLY A 67 14.36 -6.04 -15.15
C GLY A 67 13.69 -7.34 -15.60
N ASN A 68 12.71 -7.88 -14.87
CA ASN A 68 11.98 -9.07 -15.30
C ASN A 68 10.57 -8.71 -15.83
N PRO A 69 10.32 -8.79 -17.15
CA PRO A 69 9.06 -8.37 -17.74
C PRO A 69 7.88 -9.31 -17.45
N ARG A 70 8.14 -10.50 -16.88
CA ARG A 70 7.12 -11.52 -16.59
C ARG A 70 7.36 -12.14 -15.21
N PRO A 71 7.18 -11.36 -14.12
CA PRO A 71 7.31 -11.89 -12.76
C PRO A 71 6.34 -13.05 -12.53
N ARG A 72 6.84 -14.12 -11.91
CA ARG A 72 6.00 -15.20 -11.40
C ARG A 72 5.53 -14.87 -9.99
N PRO A 73 4.25 -15.13 -9.65
CA PRO A 73 3.79 -15.06 -8.26
C PRO A 73 4.61 -15.98 -7.34
N LEU A 74 4.62 -15.64 -6.05
CA LEU A 74 5.10 -16.49 -4.97
C LEU A 74 4.19 -17.73 -4.80
N PRO A 75 4.62 -18.76 -4.04
CA PRO A 75 3.94 -20.06 -4.00
C PRO A 75 2.45 -20.02 -3.65
N ALA A 76 2.00 -19.09 -2.80
CA ALA A 76 0.61 -18.89 -2.42
C ALA A 76 -0.10 -17.78 -3.23
N GLY A 77 0.53 -17.30 -4.30
CA GLY A 77 -0.08 -16.40 -5.29
C GLY A 77 0.20 -14.92 -5.06
N GLY A 78 0.88 -14.53 -3.98
CA GLY A 78 1.31 -13.15 -3.76
C GLY A 78 2.27 -12.67 -4.84
N THR A 79 2.24 -11.38 -5.15
CA THR A 79 3.15 -10.76 -6.12
C THR A 79 4.22 -9.95 -5.41
N VAL A 80 5.41 -9.89 -6.02
CA VAL A 80 6.54 -9.12 -5.48
C VAL A 80 6.67 -7.80 -6.24
N THR A 81 6.78 -6.71 -5.48
CA THR A 81 7.07 -5.35 -5.97
C THR A 81 8.34 -4.83 -5.29
N ALA A 82 8.92 -3.77 -5.85
CA ALA A 82 10.11 -3.13 -5.31
C ALA A 82 9.91 -1.61 -5.31
N GLU A 83 10.16 -1.01 -4.16
CA GLU A 83 10.05 0.43 -3.93
C GLU A 83 11.37 1.15 -4.25
N PRO A 84 11.37 2.49 -4.41
CA PRO A 84 12.51 3.25 -4.94
C PRO A 84 13.86 3.01 -4.25
N GLY A 85 13.88 2.72 -2.95
CA GLY A 85 15.09 2.45 -2.16
C GLY A 85 15.53 0.99 -2.13
N GLY A 86 14.80 0.10 -2.80
CA GLY A 86 15.06 -1.35 -2.75
C GLY A 86 14.32 -2.07 -1.63
N GLN A 87 13.35 -1.42 -0.99
CA GLN A 87 12.38 -2.11 -0.16
C GLN A 87 11.60 -3.10 -1.04
N ILE A 88 11.32 -4.28 -0.50
CA ILE A 88 10.58 -5.32 -1.19
C ILE A 88 9.21 -5.44 -0.55
N GLU A 89 8.19 -5.61 -1.37
CA GLU A 89 6.81 -5.75 -0.93
C GLU A 89 6.19 -7.05 -1.45
N ILE A 90 5.33 -7.64 -0.63
CA ILE A 90 4.37 -8.65 -1.03
C ILE A 90 2.99 -8.01 -1.09
N SER A 91 2.34 -8.06 -2.25
CA SER A 91 0.90 -7.83 -2.40
C SER A 91 0.18 -9.17 -2.43
N SER A 92 -0.66 -9.45 -1.43
CA SER A 92 -1.40 -10.71 -1.33
C SER A 92 -2.55 -10.77 -2.34
N ALA A 93 -2.98 -11.97 -2.70
CA ALA A 93 -4.32 -12.15 -3.25
C ALA A 93 -5.38 -11.80 -2.18
N PRO A 94 -6.55 -11.26 -2.56
CA PRO A 94 -7.64 -11.05 -1.62
C PRO A 94 -8.20 -12.41 -1.16
N ALA A 95 -8.42 -12.57 0.14
CA ALA A 95 -8.93 -13.79 0.75
C ALA A 95 -10.27 -13.57 1.43
N GLU A 96 -11.13 -14.59 1.42
CA GLU A 96 -12.48 -14.55 2.03
C GLU A 96 -12.48 -14.90 3.52
N SER A 97 -11.33 -15.25 4.08
CA SER A 97 -11.15 -15.44 5.52
C SER A 97 -9.75 -15.03 5.95
N LEU A 98 -9.62 -14.55 7.20
CA LEU A 98 -8.31 -14.22 7.76
C LEU A 98 -7.40 -15.43 7.93
N THR A 99 -7.97 -16.64 8.11
CA THR A 99 -7.19 -17.88 8.18
C THR A 99 -6.53 -18.21 6.84
N ALA A 100 -7.27 -18.10 5.74
CA ALA A 100 -6.71 -18.29 4.40
C ALA A 100 -5.67 -17.21 4.08
N LEU A 101 -5.96 -15.95 4.41
CA LEU A 101 -5.02 -14.84 4.25
C LEU A 101 -3.72 -15.10 5.02
N HIS A 102 -3.84 -15.42 6.30
CA HIS A 102 -2.71 -15.68 7.19
C HIS A 102 -1.85 -16.84 6.66
N ALA A 103 -2.46 -17.94 6.23
CA ALA A 103 -1.72 -19.07 5.69
C ALA A 103 -0.98 -18.72 4.38
N ALA A 104 -1.65 -18.02 3.46
CA ALA A 104 -1.06 -17.62 2.18
C ALA A 104 0.11 -16.65 2.37
N VAL A 105 -0.10 -15.57 3.11
CA VAL A 105 0.92 -14.53 3.34
C VAL A 105 2.10 -15.09 4.15
N THR A 106 1.86 -15.97 5.12
CA THR A 106 2.95 -16.63 5.87
C THR A 106 3.80 -17.51 4.95
N THR A 107 3.17 -18.24 4.03
CA THR A 107 3.86 -19.07 3.04
C THR A 107 4.71 -18.22 2.10
N ASP A 108 4.15 -17.14 1.58
CA ASP A 108 4.83 -16.23 0.66
C ASP A 108 5.97 -15.45 1.33
N HIS A 109 5.76 -14.98 2.56
CA HIS A 109 6.80 -14.31 3.35
C HIS A 109 7.98 -15.26 3.67
N ALA A 110 7.70 -16.53 4.00
CA ALA A 110 8.76 -17.53 4.19
C ALA A 110 9.53 -17.82 2.89
N ALA A 111 8.83 -17.92 1.76
CA ALA A 111 9.46 -18.12 0.45
C ALA A 111 10.34 -16.93 0.05
N LEU A 112 9.86 -15.69 0.25
CA LEU A 112 10.62 -14.47 0.00
C LEU A 112 11.86 -14.39 0.90
N THR A 113 11.71 -14.67 2.19
CA THR A 113 12.83 -14.70 3.15
C THR A 113 13.89 -15.71 2.72
N ALA A 114 13.48 -16.90 2.27
CA ALA A 114 14.41 -17.92 1.79
C ALA A 114 15.13 -17.52 0.48
N LEU A 115 14.44 -16.81 -0.44
CA LEU A 115 15.03 -16.28 -1.67
C LEU A 115 16.15 -15.27 -1.35
N LEU A 116 15.83 -14.27 -0.53
CA LEU A 116 16.77 -13.22 -0.14
C LEU A 116 17.92 -13.78 0.70
N GLY A 117 17.63 -14.69 1.63
CA GLY A 117 18.64 -15.31 2.50
C GLY A 117 19.72 -16.06 1.75
N ARG A 118 19.39 -16.72 0.62
CA ARG A 118 20.41 -17.37 -0.25
C ARG A 118 21.40 -16.39 -0.86
N ALA A 119 21.01 -15.13 -1.01
CA ALA A 119 21.87 -14.06 -1.50
C ALA A 119 22.55 -13.27 -0.35
N GLY A 120 22.41 -13.71 0.91
CA GLY A 120 22.92 -13.00 2.08
C GLY A 120 22.14 -11.74 2.44
N LEU A 121 20.91 -11.60 1.92
CA LEU A 121 20.01 -10.48 2.21
C LEU A 121 18.95 -10.87 3.24
N VAL A 122 18.55 -9.90 4.07
CA VAL A 122 17.50 -10.04 5.10
C VAL A 122 16.48 -8.90 4.97
N LEU A 123 15.25 -9.19 5.40
CA LEU A 123 14.17 -8.23 5.54
C LEU A 123 14.29 -7.51 6.88
N GLY A 124 14.13 -6.19 6.90
CA GLY A 124 14.07 -5.39 8.12
C GLY A 124 12.76 -5.61 8.88
N ASP A 125 12.72 -5.21 10.16
CA ASP A 125 11.56 -5.40 11.05
C ASP A 125 10.90 -4.09 11.50
N ARG A 126 11.28 -2.96 10.88
CA ARG A 126 10.84 -1.59 11.23
C ARG A 126 10.15 -0.89 10.07
N GLY A 127 9.36 0.13 10.40
CA GLY A 127 8.70 0.97 9.41
C GLY A 127 9.60 2.03 8.76
N LEU A 128 10.86 2.14 9.18
CA LEU A 128 11.85 3.07 8.64
C LEU A 128 13.26 2.46 8.78
N ASP A 129 14.11 2.68 7.78
CA ASP A 129 15.47 2.15 7.71
C ASP A 129 16.33 2.69 8.87
N GLU A 130 16.66 1.81 9.81
CA GLU A 130 17.42 2.17 10.99
C GLU A 130 18.94 2.30 10.71
N HIS A 131 19.42 1.90 9.53
CA HIS A 131 20.84 1.75 9.24
C HIS A 131 21.37 2.77 8.23
N ARG A 132 20.59 3.10 7.20
CA ARG A 132 21.06 3.83 6.02
C ARG A 132 20.39 5.18 5.85
N ASP A 133 21.13 6.13 5.29
CA ASP A 133 20.54 7.37 4.80
C ASP A 133 19.71 7.11 3.52
N PRO A 134 18.62 7.87 3.29
CA PRO A 134 17.75 7.70 2.13
C PRO A 134 18.48 7.80 0.78
N ARG A 135 18.42 6.72 -0.01
CA ARG A 135 19.00 6.66 -1.36
C ARG A 135 18.12 5.85 -2.30
N ARG A 136 17.80 6.42 -3.45
CA ARG A 136 17.10 5.73 -4.53
C ARG A 136 18.06 4.81 -5.29
N ILE A 137 17.60 3.59 -5.59
CA ILE A 137 18.33 2.60 -6.39
C ILE A 137 17.59 2.23 -7.67
N LEU A 138 16.27 2.45 -7.72
CA LEU A 138 15.47 2.23 -8.93
C LEU A 138 15.45 3.50 -9.78
N ASP A 139 15.91 3.38 -11.02
CA ASP A 139 15.97 4.49 -11.96
C ASP A 139 14.83 4.44 -12.98
N THR A 140 13.69 4.97 -12.57
CA THR A 140 12.53 5.13 -13.44
C THR A 140 12.17 6.61 -13.58
N PRO A 141 11.64 7.06 -14.73
CA PRO A 141 11.19 8.44 -14.93
C PRO A 141 10.19 8.90 -13.86
N ARG A 142 9.33 7.98 -13.40
CA ARG A 142 8.38 8.22 -12.30
C ARG A 142 9.11 8.61 -11.02
N TYR A 143 10.04 7.77 -10.56
CA TYR A 143 10.70 7.99 -9.27
C TYR A 143 11.66 9.18 -9.30
N ALA A 144 12.30 9.45 -10.44
CA ALA A 144 13.08 10.67 -10.62
C ALA A 144 12.22 11.93 -10.44
N ALA A 145 11.04 11.99 -11.08
CA ALA A 145 10.13 13.12 -10.95
C ALA A 145 9.54 13.26 -9.53
N MET A 146 9.20 12.14 -8.88
CA MET A 146 8.73 12.15 -7.48
C MET A 146 9.80 12.68 -6.53
N GLU A 147 11.05 12.24 -6.66
CA GLU A 147 12.16 12.67 -5.83
C GLU A 147 12.47 14.17 -6.00
N GLU A 148 12.41 14.69 -7.22
CA GLU A 148 12.53 16.12 -7.52
C GLU A 148 11.41 16.93 -6.84
N SER A 149 10.16 16.47 -6.96
CA SER A 149 8.99 17.21 -6.46
C SER A 149 8.79 17.15 -4.96
N LEU A 150 9.10 16.03 -4.29
CA LEU A 150 8.77 15.81 -2.88
C LEU A 150 9.93 16.19 -1.92
N GLY A 151 11.09 16.51 -2.46
CA GLY A 151 12.25 16.98 -1.69
C GLY A 151 12.76 15.96 -0.67
N ARG A 152 13.34 16.46 0.44
CA ARG A 152 14.04 15.61 1.41
C ARG A 152 13.12 14.61 2.12
N ALA A 153 11.96 15.05 2.59
CA ALA A 153 10.99 14.17 3.25
C ALA A 153 10.44 13.14 2.26
N GLY A 154 10.22 13.54 1.01
CA GLY A 154 9.86 12.65 -0.10
C GLY A 154 10.88 11.55 -0.33
N ARG A 155 12.17 11.90 -0.36
CA ARG A 155 13.24 10.90 -0.48
C ARG A 155 13.21 9.90 0.67
N THR A 156 13.07 10.36 1.92
CA THR A 156 12.92 9.45 3.07
C THR A 156 11.71 8.53 2.92
N MET A 157 10.54 9.07 2.58
CA MET A 157 9.32 8.29 2.35
C MET A 157 9.52 7.26 1.23
N MET A 158 10.09 7.66 0.10
CA MET A 158 10.25 6.78 -1.05
C MET A 158 11.29 5.68 -0.84
N THR A 159 12.39 5.96 -0.13
CA THR A 159 13.57 5.08 -0.16
C THR A 159 13.93 4.47 1.19
N GLY A 160 13.29 4.90 2.27
CA GLY A 160 13.65 4.47 3.62
C GLY A 160 12.49 3.92 4.42
N THR A 161 11.23 4.19 4.07
CA THR A 161 10.09 3.68 4.85
C THR A 161 9.66 2.30 4.38
N ALA A 162 8.98 1.58 5.28
CA ALA A 162 8.32 0.31 5.00
C ALA A 162 6.95 0.29 5.71
N GLY A 163 5.88 -0.01 4.98
CA GLY A 163 4.50 -0.02 5.50
C GLY A 163 3.87 -1.40 5.64
N LEU A 164 2.78 -1.44 6.42
CA LEU A 164 1.75 -2.47 6.30
C LEU A 164 0.48 -1.80 5.81
N GLN A 165 -0.11 -2.34 4.75
CA GLN A 165 -1.36 -1.85 4.20
C GLN A 165 -2.45 -2.92 4.29
N VAL A 166 -3.65 -2.53 4.69
CA VAL A 166 -4.79 -3.45 4.79
C VAL A 166 -5.85 -3.05 3.78
N CYS A 167 -6.15 -3.96 2.86
CA CYS A 167 -7.13 -3.78 1.80
C CYS A 167 -8.43 -4.46 2.21
N LEU A 168 -9.48 -3.67 2.40
CA LEU A 168 -10.81 -4.11 2.85
C LEU A 168 -11.84 -3.77 1.79
N ASP A 169 -12.80 -4.67 1.54
CA ASP A 169 -13.98 -4.32 0.77
C ASP A 169 -14.66 -3.05 1.33
N ALA A 170 -15.15 -2.20 0.43
CA ALA A 170 -15.75 -0.91 0.79
C ALA A 170 -17.03 -1.08 1.63
N GLY A 171 -17.71 -2.21 1.47
CA GLY A 171 -18.95 -2.54 2.17
C GLY A 171 -20.20 -2.14 1.40
N GLU A 172 -21.34 -2.35 2.04
CA GLU A 172 -22.65 -2.05 1.46
C GLU A 172 -22.83 -0.55 1.19
N PRO A 173 -23.53 -0.14 0.11
CA PRO A 173 -23.71 1.27 -0.24
C PRO A 173 -24.23 2.14 0.91
N HIS A 174 -25.19 1.62 1.68
CA HIS A 174 -25.82 2.34 2.79
C HIS A 174 -24.92 2.50 4.03
N ARG A 175 -23.80 1.76 4.11
CA ARG A 175 -22.80 1.83 5.19
C ARG A 175 -21.46 2.39 4.74
N LEU A 176 -21.31 2.70 3.45
CA LEU A 176 -20.04 3.15 2.88
C LEU A 176 -19.48 4.38 3.61
N ALA A 177 -20.31 5.39 3.86
CA ALA A 177 -19.89 6.61 4.54
C ALA A 177 -19.43 6.34 5.98
N ASP A 178 -20.13 5.48 6.71
CA ASP A 178 -19.78 5.10 8.08
C ASP A 178 -18.48 4.31 8.14
N ARG A 179 -18.29 3.33 7.24
CA ARG A 179 -17.06 2.55 7.14
C ARG A 179 -15.87 3.43 6.76
N TRP A 180 -16.05 4.32 5.79
CA TRP A 180 -15.04 5.29 5.38
C TRP A 180 -14.61 6.20 6.54
N ALA A 181 -15.58 6.75 7.29
CA ALA A 181 -15.31 7.58 8.45
C ALA A 181 -14.62 6.79 9.57
N ALA A 182 -15.10 5.57 9.86
CA ALA A 182 -14.54 4.71 10.89
C ALA A 182 -13.04 4.45 10.69
N LEU A 183 -12.62 4.13 9.46
CA LEU A 183 -11.22 3.86 9.16
C LEU A 183 -10.31 5.08 9.36
N HIS A 184 -10.84 6.30 9.23
CA HIS A 184 -10.12 7.52 9.60
C HIS A 184 -10.13 7.76 11.11
N GLU A 185 -11.26 7.51 11.78
CA GLU A 185 -11.41 7.66 13.23
C GLU A 185 -10.48 6.68 13.98
N PHE A 186 -10.31 5.46 13.48
CA PHE A 186 -9.38 4.46 14.03
C PHE A 186 -7.91 4.82 13.81
N GLY A 187 -7.64 5.74 12.88
CA GLY A 187 -6.31 6.09 12.43
C GLY A 187 -5.34 6.44 13.55
N PRO A 188 -5.57 7.50 14.35
CA PRO A 188 -4.66 7.90 15.42
C PRO A 188 -4.40 6.80 16.46
N PRO A 189 -5.41 6.13 17.07
CA PRO A 189 -5.12 5.09 18.06
C PRO A 189 -4.39 3.87 17.48
N LEU A 190 -4.72 3.45 16.25
CA LEU A 190 -4.04 2.30 15.62
C LEU A 190 -2.64 2.66 15.12
N LEU A 191 -2.43 3.88 14.60
CA LEU A 191 -1.12 4.42 14.27
C LEU A 191 -0.19 4.38 15.50
N ALA A 192 -0.67 4.88 16.65
CA ALA A 192 0.12 4.89 17.88
C ALA A 192 0.40 3.48 18.41
N LEU A 193 -0.61 2.60 18.39
CA LEU A 193 -0.47 1.22 18.86
C LEU A 193 0.54 0.43 18.02
N PHE A 194 0.56 0.66 16.72
CA PHE A 194 1.42 -0.07 15.77
C PHE A 194 2.64 0.73 15.29
N ALA A 195 2.95 1.86 15.93
CA ALA A 195 4.16 2.63 15.65
C ALA A 195 5.42 1.77 15.87
N ASN A 196 6.30 1.76 14.88
CA ASN A 196 7.48 0.88 14.84
C ASN A 196 8.63 1.47 13.99
N SER A 197 8.85 2.78 14.08
CA SER A 197 9.84 3.49 13.26
C SER A 197 10.53 4.63 13.99
N ARG A 198 10.92 4.42 15.25
CA ARG A 198 11.54 5.46 16.09
C ARG A 198 12.95 5.86 15.64
N VAL A 199 13.72 4.92 15.10
CA VAL A 199 15.13 5.10 14.71
C VAL A 199 15.24 5.25 13.20
N HIS A 200 16.13 6.14 12.75
CA HIS A 200 16.46 6.33 11.34
C HIS A 200 17.97 6.58 11.19
N ALA A 201 18.64 5.81 10.33
CA ALA A 201 20.08 5.95 10.07
C ALA A 201 20.92 6.10 11.37
N GLY A 202 20.67 5.22 12.34
CA GLY A 202 21.36 5.13 13.64
C GLY A 202 20.95 6.19 14.68
N ARG A 203 19.92 7.02 14.40
CA ARG A 203 19.52 8.13 15.28
C ARG A 203 18.08 7.99 15.75
N ASP A 204 17.84 8.24 17.03
CA ASP A 204 16.47 8.44 17.54
C ASP A 204 15.88 9.72 16.92
N THR A 205 14.72 9.58 16.29
CA THR A 205 14.03 10.68 15.61
C THR A 205 13.18 11.51 16.58
N GLY A 206 12.89 10.99 17.77
CA GLY A 206 11.94 11.56 18.72
C GLY A 206 10.47 11.31 18.35
N TRP A 207 10.17 10.59 17.27
CA TRP A 207 8.82 10.20 16.86
C TRP A 207 8.56 8.74 17.21
N ALA A 208 7.33 8.41 17.63
CA ALA A 208 6.89 7.02 17.74
C ALA A 208 6.84 6.36 16.36
N SER A 209 6.24 7.04 15.37
CA SER A 209 6.28 6.67 13.95
C SER A 209 6.94 7.78 13.13
N ALA A 210 8.25 7.67 12.91
CA ALA A 210 8.95 8.57 12.01
C ALA A 210 8.59 8.34 10.54
N ARG A 211 8.08 7.14 10.20
CA ARG A 211 7.45 6.89 8.90
C ARG A 211 6.29 7.86 8.65
N MET A 212 5.34 8.00 9.58
CA MET A 212 4.27 9.00 9.42
C MET A 212 4.79 10.44 9.50
N ALA A 213 5.87 10.69 10.24
CA ALA A 213 6.52 12.00 10.22
C ALA A 213 7.03 12.38 8.81
N ALA A 214 7.55 11.41 8.03
CA ALA A 214 7.95 11.64 6.64
C ALA A 214 6.75 12.04 5.76
N TRP A 215 5.58 11.41 5.96
CA TRP A 215 4.33 11.79 5.29
C TRP A 215 3.87 13.22 5.61
N TYR A 216 4.07 13.72 6.83
CA TYR A 216 3.79 15.12 7.17
C TYR A 216 4.80 16.11 6.59
N GLY A 217 5.98 15.64 6.21
CA GLY A 217 7.03 16.46 5.62
C GLY A 217 6.88 16.68 4.12
N ILE A 218 5.92 16.03 3.47
CA ILE A 218 5.61 16.19 2.04
C ILE A 218 4.32 16.99 1.82
N ASP A 219 3.81 16.99 0.59
CA ASP A 219 2.64 17.74 0.14
C ASP A 219 1.32 17.28 0.85
N PRO A 220 0.69 18.14 1.67
CA PRO A 220 -0.56 17.78 2.35
C PRO A 220 -1.75 17.58 1.40
N HIS A 221 -1.71 18.13 0.18
CA HIS A 221 -2.79 17.93 -0.80
C HIS A 221 -2.89 16.48 -1.30
N ARG A 222 -1.87 15.65 -1.01
CA ARG A 222 -1.86 14.22 -1.33
C ARG A 222 -1.68 13.31 -0.12
N THR A 223 -1.51 13.85 1.09
CA THR A 223 -1.29 13.05 2.32
C THR A 223 -2.31 13.31 3.41
N ALA A 224 -3.04 14.43 3.35
CA ALA A 224 -4.05 14.72 4.35
C ALA A 224 -5.19 13.66 4.32
N PRO A 225 -5.77 13.34 5.48
CA PRO A 225 -7.03 12.60 5.56
C PRO A 225 -8.12 13.18 4.65
N VAL A 226 -8.92 12.31 4.04
CA VAL A 226 -9.99 12.72 3.13
C VAL A 226 -11.31 12.70 3.88
N HIS A 227 -11.73 13.89 4.32
CA HIS A 227 -12.97 14.06 5.05
C HIS A 227 -14.12 14.42 4.10
N PRO A 228 -15.20 13.61 4.04
CA PRO A 228 -16.31 13.90 3.15
C PRO A 228 -17.18 15.09 3.59
N GLY A 229 -17.05 15.52 4.85
CA GLY A 229 -17.94 16.52 5.44
C GLY A 229 -19.40 16.04 5.31
N PRO A 230 -20.34 16.89 4.88
CA PRO A 230 -21.73 16.48 4.63
C PRO A 230 -21.95 15.75 3.29
N GLY A 231 -20.91 15.60 2.45
CA GLY A 231 -21.01 15.02 1.12
C GLY A 231 -20.80 13.50 1.08
N ALA A 232 -20.95 12.92 -0.12
CA ALA A 232 -20.64 11.51 -0.36
C ALA A 232 -19.11 11.26 -0.42
N PRO A 233 -18.59 10.14 0.12
CA PRO A 233 -17.16 9.79 0.06
C PRO A 233 -16.56 9.84 -1.35
N ALA A 234 -17.28 9.35 -2.36
CA ALA A 234 -16.82 9.34 -3.75
C ALA A 234 -16.56 10.76 -4.29
N THR A 235 -17.49 11.69 -4.04
CA THR A 235 -17.34 13.08 -4.47
C THR A 235 -16.21 13.80 -3.72
N ALA A 236 -16.05 13.51 -2.42
CA ALA A 236 -14.95 14.07 -1.64
C ALA A 236 -13.59 13.59 -2.13
N TRP A 237 -13.48 12.29 -2.45
CA TRP A 237 -12.28 11.72 -3.05
C TRP A 237 -11.99 12.32 -4.43
N ALA A 238 -13.01 12.50 -5.28
CA ALA A 238 -12.85 13.09 -6.59
C ALA A 238 -12.33 14.54 -6.52
N ARG A 239 -12.86 15.36 -5.60
CA ARG A 239 -12.37 16.73 -5.36
C ARG A 239 -10.93 16.72 -4.86
N TYR A 240 -10.65 15.90 -3.83
CA TYR A 240 -9.30 15.72 -3.31
C TYR A 240 -8.29 15.38 -4.40
N ALA A 241 -8.63 14.45 -5.30
CA ALA A 241 -7.78 14.07 -6.41
C ALA A 241 -7.58 15.21 -7.43
N LEU A 242 -8.63 15.95 -7.77
CA LEU A 242 -8.56 17.03 -8.75
C LEU A 242 -7.79 18.25 -8.24
N ASP A 243 -7.91 18.55 -6.95
CA ASP A 243 -7.25 19.67 -6.29
C ASP A 243 -5.78 19.38 -5.93
N ALA A 244 -5.35 18.12 -6.02
CA ALA A 244 -3.97 17.75 -5.79
C ALA A 244 -3.06 18.22 -6.94
N PRO A 245 -1.90 18.85 -6.64
CA PRO A 245 -0.87 19.13 -7.64
C PRO A 245 -0.44 17.87 -8.40
N LEU A 246 -0.11 18.01 -9.67
CA LEU A 246 0.50 16.94 -10.44
C LEU A 246 1.87 16.61 -9.85
N LEU A 247 2.15 15.32 -9.68
CA LEU A 247 3.48 14.86 -9.25
C LEU A 247 4.40 14.59 -10.43
N CYS A 248 3.83 13.99 -11.47
CA CYS A 248 4.51 13.70 -12.72
C CYS A 248 3.48 13.41 -13.82
N VAL A 249 3.89 13.58 -15.08
CA VAL A 249 3.07 13.27 -16.26
C VAL A 249 3.87 12.37 -17.19
N ARG A 250 3.25 11.25 -17.60
CA ARG A 250 3.81 10.32 -18.58
C ARG A 250 3.97 10.97 -19.95
N ARG A 251 5.17 10.88 -20.50
CA ARG A 251 5.58 11.42 -21.81
C ARG A 251 6.62 10.51 -22.43
N ASP A 252 6.88 10.68 -23.73
CA ASP A 252 8.01 10.04 -24.38
C ASP A 252 9.33 10.58 -23.78
N GLY A 253 10.25 9.67 -23.47
CA GLY A 253 11.53 9.97 -22.83
C GLY A 253 11.48 9.98 -21.29
N ASP A 254 12.61 10.36 -20.68
CA ASP A 254 12.88 10.10 -19.27
C ASP A 254 12.45 11.24 -18.32
N ARG A 255 11.95 12.36 -18.86
CA ARG A 255 11.62 13.54 -18.06
C ARG A 255 10.12 13.69 -17.84
N TRP A 256 9.64 13.20 -16.71
CA TRP A 256 8.22 13.26 -16.33
C TRP A 256 7.88 14.38 -15.33
N ALA A 257 8.86 15.21 -14.96
CA ALA A 257 8.66 16.36 -14.07
C ALA A 257 7.64 17.35 -14.63
N VAL A 258 6.93 18.01 -13.73
CA VAL A 258 5.86 18.99 -14.03
C VAL A 258 6.13 20.30 -13.30
N PRO A 259 5.60 21.44 -13.80
CA PRO A 259 5.69 22.70 -13.07
C PRO A 259 5.05 22.56 -11.68
N PRO A 260 5.67 23.11 -10.62
CA PRO A 260 5.12 23.00 -9.27
C PRO A 260 3.77 23.72 -9.16
N GLY A 261 2.86 23.13 -8.38
CA GLY A 261 1.57 23.74 -8.04
C GLY A 261 0.46 23.61 -9.10
N VAL A 262 0.75 23.09 -10.30
CA VAL A 262 -0.31 22.82 -11.30
C VAL A 262 -1.14 21.63 -10.84
N THR A 263 -2.43 21.82 -10.60
CA THR A 263 -3.36 20.74 -10.20
C THR A 263 -3.85 19.94 -11.41
N PHE A 264 -4.47 18.78 -11.16
CA PHE A 264 -5.12 18.04 -12.25
C PHE A 264 -6.30 18.84 -12.83
N ALA A 265 -7.04 19.57 -11.99
CA ALA A 265 -8.09 20.48 -12.44
C ALA A 265 -7.54 21.59 -13.36
N ASP A 266 -6.42 22.22 -13.01
CA ASP A 266 -5.76 23.23 -13.85
C ASP A 266 -5.36 22.65 -15.21
N TRP A 267 -4.86 21.40 -15.22
CA TRP A 267 -4.49 20.72 -16.46
C TRP A 267 -5.69 20.47 -17.37
N ILE A 268 -6.85 20.07 -16.84
CA ILE A 268 -8.10 19.97 -17.61
C ILE A 268 -8.47 21.33 -18.23
N VAL A 269 -8.35 22.43 -17.46
CA VAL A 269 -8.67 23.77 -17.95
C VAL A 269 -7.70 24.23 -19.04
N ALA A 270 -6.39 24.09 -18.81
CA ALA A 270 -5.33 24.49 -19.74
C ALA A 270 -5.35 23.67 -21.04
N GLY A 271 -5.58 22.36 -20.94
CA GLY A 271 -5.67 21.45 -22.09
C GLY A 271 -6.76 21.86 -23.08
N ARG A 272 -7.91 22.34 -22.59
CA ARG A 272 -8.98 22.88 -23.45
C ARG A 272 -8.54 24.12 -24.24
N ILE A 273 -7.73 24.99 -23.65
CA ILE A 273 -7.22 26.19 -24.32
C ILE A 273 -6.26 25.80 -25.45
N ALA A 274 -5.41 24.79 -25.21
CA ALA A 274 -4.48 24.26 -26.22
C ALA A 274 -5.23 23.60 -27.40
N GLU A 275 -6.23 22.76 -27.14
CA GLU A 275 -7.06 22.12 -28.18
C GLU A 275 -7.77 23.17 -29.05
N ARG A 276 -8.35 24.21 -28.45
CA ARG A 276 -8.98 25.32 -29.18
C ARG A 276 -8.00 26.08 -30.07
N ARG A 277 -6.76 26.33 -29.59
CA ARG A 277 -5.72 27.00 -30.39
C ARG A 277 -5.25 26.14 -31.56
N ALA A 278 -5.10 24.83 -31.36
CA ALA A 278 -4.76 23.89 -32.43
C ALA A 278 -5.89 23.76 -33.47
N GLY A 279 -7.16 23.87 -33.05
CA GLY A 279 -8.33 23.84 -33.94
C GLY A 279 -8.55 25.12 -34.77
N HIS A 280 -7.91 26.25 -34.43
CA HIS A 280 -8.07 27.54 -35.15
C HIS A 280 -6.98 27.80 -36.21
N GLY A 281 -6.27 26.77 -36.65
CA GLY A 281 -5.28 26.85 -37.73
C GLY A 281 -5.88 26.98 -39.14
N ARG A 282 -6.65 28.05 -39.43
CA ARG A 282 -6.81 28.67 -40.77
C ARG A 282 -7.75 29.90 -40.71
N LEU A 283 -7.34 30.99 -40.07
CA LEU A 283 -7.78 32.33 -40.45
C LEU A 283 -6.70 33.33 -40.02
N GLY A 284 -6.02 33.89 -41.03
CA GLY A 284 -5.00 34.90 -40.83
C GLY A 284 -5.61 36.18 -40.29
N LEU A 285 -5.17 36.59 -39.10
CA LEU A 285 -5.38 37.94 -38.59
C LEU A 285 -4.02 38.52 -38.19
N ARG A 286 -3.71 39.66 -38.83
CA ARG A 286 -2.49 40.44 -38.65
C ARG A 286 -2.39 40.93 -37.20
N ARG A 287 -1.18 40.84 -36.65
CA ARG A 287 -0.81 41.29 -35.30
C ARG A 287 -0.52 42.79 -35.32
N ILE A 288 -1.27 43.60 -34.56
CA ILE A 288 -0.91 44.98 -34.21
C ILE A 288 -1.14 45.19 -32.71
N GLY A 289 -0.12 45.64 -31.98
CA GLY A 289 -0.23 46.09 -30.58
C GLY A 289 0.96 45.67 -29.68
N PRO A 290 1.51 46.56 -28.85
CA PRO A 290 2.76 46.33 -28.12
C PRO A 290 2.56 45.35 -26.95
N ARG A 291 3.60 44.56 -26.70
CA ARG A 291 3.69 43.55 -25.66
C ARG A 291 3.73 44.21 -24.28
N HIS A 292 2.75 43.89 -23.43
CA HIS A 292 2.89 43.98 -21.99
C HIS A 292 2.62 42.61 -21.37
N ASP A 293 3.54 42.26 -20.48
CA ASP A 293 3.62 41.11 -19.57
C ASP A 293 3.73 39.73 -20.21
N GLU A 294 4.98 39.34 -20.48
CA GLU A 294 5.34 37.92 -20.57
C GLU A 294 5.14 37.26 -19.19
N PRO A 295 4.39 36.15 -19.10
CA PRO A 295 4.55 35.25 -17.98
C PRO A 295 5.99 34.74 -18.03
N SER A 296 6.70 34.86 -16.91
CA SER A 296 7.95 34.16 -16.62
C SER A 296 8.02 32.80 -17.32
N ARG A 297 9.16 32.51 -17.96
CA ARG A 297 9.55 31.21 -18.55
C ARG A 297 9.65 30.10 -17.48
N ALA A 298 8.57 29.88 -16.73
CA ALA A 298 8.32 28.66 -15.98
C ALA A 298 7.97 27.56 -16.99
N ALA A 299 8.46 26.34 -16.74
CA ALA A 299 8.32 25.16 -17.59
C ALA A 299 6.97 25.10 -18.31
N ALA A 300 7.01 24.85 -19.63
CA ALA A 300 5.81 24.82 -20.47
C ALA A 300 4.70 23.98 -19.81
N PRO A 301 3.45 24.49 -19.79
CA PRO A 301 2.31 23.72 -19.28
C PRO A 301 2.26 22.38 -20.03
N VAL A 302 1.68 21.36 -19.42
CA VAL A 302 1.51 20.06 -20.09
C VAL A 302 0.82 20.29 -21.43
N ASP A 303 1.54 20.08 -22.54
CA ASP A 303 1.21 20.62 -23.88
C ASP A 303 0.02 19.95 -24.57
N ARG A 304 -0.73 19.11 -23.85
CA ARG A 304 -1.89 18.38 -24.35
C ARG A 304 -3.00 18.30 -23.31
N PRO A 305 -4.26 18.09 -23.72
CA PRO A 305 -5.32 17.70 -22.78
C PRO A 305 -4.99 16.41 -22.01
N PRO A 306 -5.41 16.29 -20.74
CA PRO A 306 -5.30 15.03 -19.99
C PRO A 306 -6.27 13.98 -20.53
N THR A 307 -5.89 12.71 -20.44
CA THR A 307 -6.75 11.57 -20.73
C THR A 307 -7.22 10.89 -19.44
N VAL A 308 -8.16 9.95 -19.56
CA VAL A 308 -8.54 9.03 -18.47
C VAL A 308 -7.32 8.28 -17.93
N GLY A 309 -6.40 7.84 -18.81
CA GLY A 309 -5.17 7.16 -18.38
C GLY A 309 -4.23 8.05 -17.57
N ASP A 310 -4.21 9.37 -17.81
CA ASP A 310 -3.48 10.30 -16.96
C ASP A 310 -4.15 10.49 -15.61
N LEU A 311 -5.48 10.51 -15.56
CA LEU A 311 -6.24 10.59 -14.32
C LEU A 311 -6.02 9.35 -13.46
N ASP A 312 -6.14 8.15 -14.04
CA ASP A 312 -5.86 6.88 -13.36
C ASP A 312 -4.43 6.84 -12.81
N TYR A 313 -3.48 7.37 -13.58
CA TYR A 313 -2.09 7.47 -13.15
C TYR A 313 -1.90 8.49 -12.03
N HIS A 314 -2.56 9.66 -12.10
CA HIS A 314 -2.54 10.68 -11.06
C HIS A 314 -3.08 10.17 -9.73
N LEU A 315 -4.17 9.37 -9.74
CA LEU A 315 -4.72 8.73 -8.54
C LEU A 315 -3.70 7.83 -7.83
N SER A 316 -2.75 7.23 -8.55
CA SER A 316 -1.66 6.44 -7.96
C SER A 316 -0.61 7.27 -7.22
N THR A 317 -0.64 8.60 -7.37
CA THR A 317 0.29 9.56 -6.73
C THR A 317 -0.32 10.23 -5.49
N LEU A 318 -1.51 9.77 -5.10
CA LEU A 318 -2.21 10.20 -3.90
C LEU A 318 -1.98 9.18 -2.79
N PHE A 319 -1.67 9.68 -1.60
CA PHE A 319 -1.22 8.92 -0.46
C PHE A 319 -1.90 9.31 0.86
N PRO A 320 -3.24 9.51 0.89
CA PRO A 320 -3.93 9.75 2.15
C PRO A 320 -3.78 8.52 3.08
N PRO A 321 -4.02 8.66 4.39
CA PRO A 321 -3.97 7.54 5.34
C PRO A 321 -4.96 6.42 5.01
N VAL A 322 -6.06 6.72 4.32
CA VAL A 322 -7.04 5.76 3.82
C VAL A 322 -7.35 6.10 2.36
N ARG A 323 -7.18 5.16 1.43
CA ARG A 323 -7.27 5.39 -0.01
C ARG A 323 -8.31 4.47 -0.67
N PRO A 324 -9.15 4.97 -1.58
CA PRO A 324 -10.11 4.14 -2.29
C PRO A 324 -9.57 3.71 -3.67
N ARG A 325 -9.70 2.41 -3.99
CA ARG A 325 -9.16 1.75 -5.20
C ARG A 325 -10.16 0.76 -5.84
N GLY A 326 -11.44 0.95 -5.55
CA GLY A 326 -12.49 -0.06 -5.72
C GLY A 326 -12.72 -0.86 -4.43
N TYR A 327 -11.71 -0.96 -3.59
CA TYR A 327 -11.77 -1.33 -2.18
C TYR A 327 -11.22 -0.15 -1.36
N VAL A 328 -11.14 -0.29 -0.03
CA VAL A 328 -10.52 0.70 0.84
C VAL A 328 -9.20 0.18 1.39
N GLU A 329 -8.15 0.98 1.26
CA GLU A 329 -6.79 0.65 1.65
C GLU A 329 -6.37 1.51 2.85
N VAL A 330 -6.06 0.87 3.97
CA VAL A 330 -5.53 1.50 5.19
C VAL A 330 -4.00 1.55 5.10
N ARG A 331 -3.40 2.75 5.18
CA ARG A 331 -1.98 2.98 4.84
C ARG A 331 -1.12 3.55 5.99
N TYR A 332 -1.74 3.86 7.13
CA TYR A 332 -1.05 4.55 8.23
C TYR A 332 -0.25 3.62 9.16
N LEU A 333 -0.16 2.32 8.87
CA LEU A 333 0.53 1.36 9.72
C LEU A 333 1.98 1.18 9.30
N ASP A 334 2.89 1.22 10.26
CA ASP A 334 4.29 0.86 10.05
C ASP A 334 4.43 -0.64 9.75
N ALA A 335 5.49 -1.05 9.06
CA ALA A 335 5.85 -2.45 8.97
C ALA A 335 6.01 -3.06 10.38
N GLN A 336 5.55 -4.30 10.55
CA GLN A 336 5.55 -5.01 11.84
C GLN A 336 6.58 -6.16 11.83
N PRO A 337 7.17 -6.51 12.99
CA PRO A 337 8.20 -7.54 13.05
C PRO A 337 7.66 -8.95 12.72
N GLY A 338 8.31 -9.64 11.78
CA GLY A 338 8.09 -11.06 11.52
C GLY A 338 6.60 -11.44 11.41
N PRO A 339 6.08 -12.37 12.23
CA PRO A 339 4.68 -12.81 12.17
C PRO A 339 3.68 -11.79 12.74
N GLU A 340 4.14 -10.69 13.37
CA GLU A 340 3.24 -9.70 13.99
C GLU A 340 2.43 -8.89 12.97
N TRP A 341 2.70 -9.01 11.66
CA TRP A 341 1.92 -8.35 10.61
C TRP A 341 0.41 -8.64 10.70
N ILE A 342 0.02 -9.84 11.14
CA ILE A 342 -1.40 -10.21 11.24
C ILE A 342 -2.14 -9.47 12.36
N VAL A 343 -1.42 -8.90 13.34
CA VAL A 343 -2.00 -8.26 14.52
C VAL A 343 -2.85 -7.04 14.14
N PRO A 344 -2.32 -6.02 13.44
CA PRO A 344 -3.15 -4.89 13.00
C PRO A 344 -4.29 -5.31 12.07
N VAL A 345 -4.08 -6.33 11.22
CA VAL A 345 -5.10 -6.85 10.30
C VAL A 345 -6.26 -7.47 11.07
N ALA A 346 -5.96 -8.32 12.06
CA ALA A 346 -6.96 -8.95 12.92
C ALA A 346 -7.75 -7.89 13.70
N VAL A 347 -7.07 -6.87 14.26
CA VAL A 347 -7.74 -5.76 14.94
C VAL A 347 -8.70 -5.04 14.00
N LEU A 348 -8.26 -4.62 12.81
CA LEU A 348 -9.12 -3.93 11.85
C LEU A 348 -10.31 -4.78 11.38
N ALA A 349 -10.06 -6.05 11.03
CA ALA A 349 -11.12 -6.98 10.63
C ALA A 349 -12.16 -7.17 11.74
N THR A 350 -11.71 -7.30 12.99
CA THR A 350 -12.62 -7.43 14.13
C THR A 350 -13.41 -6.15 14.39
N LEU A 351 -12.77 -4.97 14.34
CA LEU A 351 -13.46 -3.69 14.55
C LEU A 351 -14.48 -3.36 13.44
N THR A 352 -14.42 -4.06 12.32
CA THR A 352 -15.29 -3.86 11.15
C THR A 352 -16.15 -5.09 10.81
N VAL A 353 -16.20 -6.08 11.72
CA VAL A 353 -16.83 -7.40 11.49
C VAL A 353 -18.35 -7.31 11.29
N ASP A 354 -19.00 -6.38 11.97
CA ASP A 354 -20.41 -6.04 11.79
C ASP A 354 -20.68 -4.60 12.22
N ASP A 355 -21.91 -4.13 11.96
CA ASP A 355 -22.31 -2.76 12.23
C ASP A 355 -22.31 -2.40 13.72
N ALA A 356 -22.69 -3.33 14.61
CA ALA A 356 -22.75 -3.06 16.04
C ALA A 356 -21.34 -2.87 16.64
N VAL A 357 -20.38 -3.69 16.21
CA VAL A 357 -18.98 -3.57 16.61
C VAL A 357 -18.36 -2.32 15.99
N LEU A 358 -18.63 -2.04 14.71
CA LEU A 358 -18.18 -0.84 14.02
C LEU A 358 -18.63 0.43 14.76
N ASP A 359 -19.92 0.57 15.03
CA ASP A 359 -20.48 1.76 15.69
C ASP A 359 -19.90 1.93 17.11
N ARG A 360 -19.65 0.84 17.82
CA ARG A 360 -18.99 0.87 19.13
C ARG A 360 -17.53 1.30 19.01
N ALA A 361 -16.80 0.76 18.05
CA ALA A 361 -15.40 1.11 17.79
C ALA A 361 -15.28 2.61 17.46
N ARG A 362 -16.19 3.14 16.64
CA ARG A 362 -16.24 4.58 16.31
C ARG A 362 -16.42 5.46 17.54
N ARG A 363 -17.36 5.12 18.43
CA ARG A 363 -17.54 5.84 19.70
C ARG A 363 -16.29 5.82 20.59
N ILE A 364 -15.56 4.71 20.60
CA ILE A 364 -14.29 4.58 21.34
C ILE A 364 -13.19 5.46 20.71
N ALA A 365 -13.12 5.47 19.38
CA ALA A 365 -12.08 6.19 18.64
C ALA A 365 -12.32 7.70 18.56
N GLY A 366 -13.58 8.14 18.59
CA GLY A 366 -14.02 9.53 18.43
C GLY A 366 -13.20 10.57 19.20
N PRO A 367 -12.94 10.40 20.52
CA PRO A 367 -12.12 11.34 21.30
C PRO A 367 -10.70 11.57 20.77
N ALA A 368 -10.13 10.60 20.03
CA ALA A 368 -8.78 10.65 19.49
C ALA A 368 -8.75 10.83 17.95
N ALA A 369 -9.89 10.87 17.25
CA ALA A 369 -9.97 10.81 15.79
C ALA A 369 -9.19 11.92 15.05
N GLY A 370 -9.03 13.09 15.68
CA GLY A 370 -8.24 14.21 15.15
C GLY A 370 -6.76 14.21 15.54
N ALA A 371 -6.32 13.31 16.43
CA ALA A 371 -5.02 13.35 17.10
C ALA A 371 -3.87 12.73 16.27
N TRP A 372 -3.93 12.77 14.94
CA TRP A 372 -2.97 12.15 14.03
C TRP A 372 -1.52 12.49 14.33
N ARG A 373 -1.22 13.78 14.51
CA ARG A 373 0.16 14.24 14.76
C ARG A 373 0.68 13.86 16.15
N ALA A 374 -0.19 13.90 17.16
CA ALA A 374 0.15 13.44 18.52
C ALA A 374 0.38 11.94 18.53
N ALA A 375 -0.47 11.16 17.87
CA ALA A 375 -0.30 9.71 17.72
C ALA A 375 1.01 9.35 17.01
N ALA A 376 1.38 10.05 15.93
CA ALA A 376 2.65 9.81 15.24
C ALA A 376 3.87 10.19 16.09
N ARG A 377 3.79 11.32 16.81
CA ARG A 377 4.92 11.88 17.58
C ARG A 377 5.12 11.15 18.89
N ASP A 378 4.06 11.11 19.69
CA ASP A 378 4.11 10.69 21.09
C ASP A 378 3.64 9.23 21.25
N GLY A 379 3.02 8.64 20.21
CA GLY A 379 2.56 7.26 20.25
C GLY A 379 1.53 7.04 21.35
N LEU A 380 1.68 5.94 22.09
CA LEU A 380 0.89 5.64 23.28
C LEU A 380 1.27 6.50 24.51
N GLY A 381 2.21 7.44 24.36
CA GLY A 381 2.50 8.45 25.37
C GLY A 381 1.43 9.54 25.49
N ASP A 382 0.63 9.78 24.44
CA ASP A 382 -0.53 10.67 24.52
C ASP A 382 -1.70 9.98 25.26
N PRO A 383 -2.24 10.56 26.35
CA PRO A 383 -3.25 9.90 27.17
C PRO A 383 -4.57 9.60 26.44
N ALA A 384 -5.03 10.49 25.56
CA ALA A 384 -6.31 10.33 24.86
C ALA A 384 -6.19 9.27 23.77
N VAL A 385 -5.10 9.31 23.00
CA VAL A 385 -4.75 8.30 21.99
C VAL A 385 -4.58 6.93 22.64
N ARG A 386 -3.85 6.85 23.76
CA ARG A 386 -3.64 5.60 24.50
C ARG A 386 -4.94 5.01 25.02
N ALA A 387 -5.82 5.84 25.61
CA ALA A 387 -7.11 5.39 26.12
C ALA A 387 -7.98 4.78 25.00
N ALA A 388 -8.06 5.46 23.85
CA ALA A 388 -8.76 4.95 22.67
C ALA A 388 -8.11 3.66 22.15
N ALA A 389 -6.79 3.60 22.02
CA ALA A 389 -6.06 2.42 21.55
C ALA A 389 -6.29 1.20 22.46
N ALA A 390 -6.21 1.38 23.79
CA ALA A 390 -6.45 0.31 24.76
C ALA A 390 -7.90 -0.20 24.70
N ALA A 391 -8.86 0.71 24.58
CA ALA A 391 -10.28 0.35 24.50
C ALA A 391 -10.63 -0.34 23.16
N LEU A 392 -10.03 0.08 22.05
CA LEU A 392 -10.16 -0.60 20.75
C LEU A 392 -9.51 -1.98 20.78
N ALA A 393 -8.31 -2.11 21.34
CA ALA A 393 -7.64 -3.40 21.51
C ALA A 393 -8.50 -4.36 22.33
N GLY A 394 -9.03 -3.91 23.48
CA GLY A 394 -9.93 -4.72 24.29
C GLY A 394 -11.27 -5.05 23.60
N LEU A 395 -11.76 -4.18 22.71
CA LEU A 395 -12.91 -4.52 21.86
C LEU A 395 -12.58 -5.58 20.82
N ALA A 396 -11.40 -5.48 20.19
CA ALA A 396 -10.93 -6.48 19.24
C ALA A 396 -10.74 -7.84 19.93
N GLU A 397 -10.08 -7.90 21.08
CA GLU A 397 -9.85 -9.13 21.84
C GLU A 397 -11.15 -9.91 22.12
N ARG A 398 -12.22 -9.22 22.52
CA ARG A 398 -13.53 -9.85 22.78
C ARG A 398 -14.18 -10.48 21.55
N HIS A 399 -13.75 -10.11 20.36
CA HIS A 399 -14.33 -10.56 19.11
C HIS A 399 -13.31 -11.29 18.20
N LEU A 400 -12.10 -11.59 18.70
CA LEU A 400 -11.06 -12.29 17.93
C LEU A 400 -11.51 -13.67 17.44
N GLU A 401 -12.33 -14.38 18.20
CA GLU A 401 -12.89 -15.68 17.79
C GLU A 401 -13.65 -15.59 16.44
N ARG A 402 -14.26 -14.44 16.16
CA ARG A 402 -15.03 -14.23 14.92
C ARG A 402 -14.16 -14.07 13.67
N THR A 403 -12.84 -13.95 13.83
CA THR A 403 -11.90 -13.88 12.71
C THR A 403 -11.66 -15.24 12.06
N GLY A 404 -11.98 -16.33 12.76
CA GLY A 404 -11.68 -17.70 12.34
C GLY A 404 -10.19 -18.08 12.46
N LEU A 405 -9.32 -17.16 12.91
CA LEU A 405 -7.88 -17.40 13.04
C LEU A 405 -7.58 -18.58 14.00
N PRO A 406 -6.52 -19.36 13.73
CA PRO A 406 -6.10 -20.43 14.63
C PRO A 406 -5.83 -19.92 16.05
N ALA A 407 -6.10 -20.75 17.07
CA ALA A 407 -5.95 -20.36 18.48
C ALA A 407 -4.56 -19.78 18.79
N GLY A 408 -3.49 -20.43 18.35
CA GLY A 408 -2.13 -19.91 18.56
C GLY A 408 -1.86 -18.55 17.91
N VAL A 409 -2.54 -18.24 16.80
CA VAL A 409 -2.47 -16.91 16.17
C VAL A 409 -3.25 -15.88 16.99
N ARG A 410 -4.42 -16.24 17.51
CA ARG A 410 -5.21 -15.36 18.39
C ARG A 410 -4.49 -15.09 19.72
N ASP A 411 -3.81 -16.09 20.28
CA ASP A 411 -2.98 -15.94 21.47
C ASP A 411 -1.79 -15.00 21.21
N MET A 412 -1.15 -15.13 20.05
CA MET A 412 -0.12 -14.18 19.62
C MET A 412 -0.68 -12.76 19.50
N VAL A 413 -1.86 -12.57 18.88
CA VAL A 413 -2.49 -11.25 18.74
C VAL A 413 -2.71 -10.62 20.12
N SER A 414 -3.38 -11.32 21.04
CA SER A 414 -3.58 -10.85 22.42
C SER A 414 -2.26 -10.57 23.14
N GLY A 415 -1.26 -11.42 22.94
CA GLY A 415 0.08 -11.26 23.49
C GLY A 415 0.77 -9.98 23.01
N VAL A 416 0.72 -9.69 21.71
CA VAL A 416 1.31 -8.48 21.09
C VAL A 416 0.61 -7.23 21.60
N LEU A 417 -0.73 -7.21 21.59
CA LEU A 417 -1.52 -6.09 22.09
C LEU A 417 -1.20 -5.78 23.56
N GLY A 418 -1.19 -6.82 24.41
CA GLY A 418 -0.84 -6.70 25.81
C GLY A 418 0.59 -6.20 26.02
N ARG A 419 1.57 -6.70 25.26
CA ARG A 419 2.97 -6.22 25.35
C ARG A 419 3.08 -4.74 24.98
N ARG A 420 2.48 -4.31 23.88
CA ARG A 420 2.54 -2.92 23.39
C ARG A 420 1.88 -1.94 24.35
N LEU A 421 0.72 -2.29 24.90
CA LEU A 421 0.02 -1.45 25.88
C LEU A 421 0.75 -1.37 27.23
N ARG A 422 1.48 -2.42 27.64
CA ARG A 422 2.30 -2.41 28.87
C ARG A 422 3.60 -1.62 28.75
N ALA A 423 4.17 -1.52 27.55
CA ALA A 423 5.36 -0.68 27.32
C ALA A 423 5.11 0.82 27.61
N TYR A 424 3.84 1.23 27.64
CA TYR A 424 3.38 2.56 28.01
C TYR A 424 2.35 2.44 29.13
N PRO A 425 2.76 2.24 30.39
CA PRO A 425 1.80 2.20 31.50
C PRO A 425 1.04 3.53 31.56
N ALA A 426 -0.24 3.50 31.96
CA ALA A 426 -0.98 4.73 32.22
C ALA A 426 -0.17 5.55 33.21
N SER A 427 0.21 6.77 32.83
CA SER A 427 0.99 7.62 33.72
C SER A 427 0.22 7.76 35.04
N VAL A 428 0.83 7.30 36.14
CA VAL A 428 0.57 7.92 37.45
C VAL A 428 0.83 9.41 37.26
N PRO A 429 -0.07 10.32 37.71
CA PRO A 429 0.08 11.74 37.47
C PRO A 429 1.49 12.20 37.86
N ARG A 430 2.22 12.79 36.90
CA ARG A 430 3.56 13.33 37.16
C ARG A 430 3.41 14.44 38.19
N SER A 431 4.02 14.27 39.37
CA SER A 431 4.25 15.37 40.30
C SER A 431 5.00 16.49 39.56
N ALA A 432 4.61 17.73 39.80
CA ALA A 432 5.11 18.94 39.14
C ALA A 432 6.54 19.31 39.55
N SER A 433 7.51 18.41 39.40
CA SER A 433 8.87 18.62 39.89
C SER A 433 9.99 18.02 39.03
N ASP A 434 9.85 18.05 37.70
CA ASP A 434 11.00 17.89 36.79
C ASP A 434 11.14 19.14 35.91
N PRO A 435 12.33 19.76 35.80
CA PRO A 435 12.51 20.98 35.02
C PRO A 435 12.51 20.68 33.51
N PRO A 436 11.94 21.56 32.66
CA PRO A 436 11.89 21.31 31.23
C PRO A 436 13.29 21.41 30.60
N GLY A 437 13.62 20.40 29.79
CA GLY A 437 14.78 20.39 28.92
C GLY A 437 14.80 21.60 27.98
N ARG A 438 15.98 22.21 27.86
CA ARG A 438 16.20 23.46 27.12
C ARG A 438 15.80 23.32 25.64
N ASN A 439 14.84 24.15 25.22
CA ASN A 439 14.58 24.45 23.82
C ASN A 439 15.77 25.22 23.23
N LEU A 440 16.43 24.67 22.20
CA LEU A 440 17.35 25.42 21.35
C LEU A 440 16.54 26.05 20.20
N ALA A 441 16.39 27.37 20.26
CA ALA A 441 15.93 28.20 19.15
C ALA A 441 17.11 28.53 18.20
N PRO A 442 16.86 28.79 16.91
CA PRO A 442 17.91 29.02 15.91
C PRO A 442 18.57 30.40 16.09
N GLY A 443 19.90 30.41 16.13
CA GLY A 443 20.72 31.60 16.39
C GLY A 443 20.72 32.60 15.23
N ARG A 444 20.46 33.87 15.57
CA ARG A 444 20.76 35.04 14.74
C ARG A 444 22.15 35.57 15.04
N GLU A 445 22.82 36.01 13.99
CA GLU A 445 24.12 36.69 13.96
C GLU A 445 24.23 37.86 14.95
N ARG A 446 25.39 37.99 15.60
CA ARG A 446 26.01 39.28 15.94
C ARG A 446 27.53 39.15 15.95
N GLY A 447 28.19 40.11 15.30
CA GLY A 447 29.64 40.24 15.23
C GLY A 447 30.27 41.13 16.32
N SER A 448 31.56 41.36 16.11
CA SER A 448 32.55 42.12 16.93
C SER A 448 32.98 41.37 18.20
N GLY A 449 34.27 41.20 18.53
CA GLY A 449 35.50 41.76 17.99
C GLY A 449 36.45 41.97 19.17
N ARG A 450 37.52 41.17 19.29
CA ARG A 450 38.71 41.57 20.05
C ARG A 450 39.93 40.75 19.62
N ARG A 451 40.97 41.47 19.22
CA ARG A 451 42.28 40.97 18.82
C ARG A 451 43.18 40.75 20.04
N THR A 452 43.96 39.67 20.02
CA THR A 452 45.31 39.55 20.60
C THR A 452 46.12 38.57 19.73
N ALA A 453 47.34 38.94 19.37
CA ALA A 453 48.26 38.25 18.43
C ALA A 453 49.33 37.41 19.20
N PRO A 454 50.35 36.82 18.53
CA PRO A 454 50.28 35.69 17.60
C PRO A 454 51.18 34.51 18.04
N GLY A 455 50.78 33.27 17.74
CA GLY A 455 51.57 32.07 17.98
C GLY A 455 51.86 31.31 16.67
N ARG A 456 53.10 31.44 16.19
CA ARG A 456 53.85 30.67 15.17
C ARG A 456 53.11 29.59 14.34
N ASP A 457 53.03 29.83 13.03
CA ASP A 457 52.68 28.84 11.99
C ASP A 457 53.82 27.85 11.70
N PRO A 458 53.52 26.55 11.49
CA PRO A 458 54.34 25.66 10.67
C PRO A 458 53.94 25.74 9.20
N ALA A 459 54.93 25.68 8.31
CA ALA A 459 54.83 25.83 6.86
C ALA A 459 53.87 24.82 6.16
N PRO A 460 53.24 25.19 5.03
CA PRO A 460 52.45 24.28 4.23
C PRO A 460 53.35 23.29 3.47
N GLY A 461 53.03 22.00 3.59
CA GLY A 461 53.62 20.93 2.78
C GLY A 461 53.28 21.12 1.30
N ARG A 462 54.24 20.81 0.44
CA ARG A 462 54.13 20.88 -1.03
C ARG A 462 53.23 19.76 -1.55
N ASP A 463 52.29 20.11 -2.42
CA ASP A 463 51.53 19.16 -3.24
C ASP A 463 52.44 18.40 -4.22
N PRO A 464 52.33 17.07 -4.33
CA PRO A 464 52.94 16.32 -5.42
C PRO A 464 52.20 16.55 -6.75
N ALA A 465 52.97 16.67 -7.84
CA ALA A 465 52.46 16.86 -9.19
C ALA A 465 51.60 15.66 -9.68
N PRO A 466 50.61 15.87 -10.58
CA PRO A 466 49.83 14.80 -11.18
C PRO A 466 50.69 13.95 -12.13
N GLY A 467 50.67 12.63 -11.96
CA GLY A 467 51.21 11.66 -12.91
C GLY A 467 50.39 11.62 -14.21
N ARG A 468 51.06 11.39 -15.33
CA ARG A 468 50.49 11.35 -16.69
C ARG A 468 49.57 10.15 -16.91
N ASP A 469 48.43 10.39 -17.55
CA ASP A 469 47.50 9.37 -18.05
C ASP A 469 48.11 8.56 -19.24
N PRO A 470 47.91 7.23 -19.30
CA PRO A 470 48.10 6.44 -20.52
C PRO A 470 46.96 6.68 -21.53
N ALA A 471 47.29 6.68 -22.82
CA ALA A 471 46.37 6.94 -23.93
C ALA A 471 45.15 5.99 -24.01
N PRO A 472 43.97 6.44 -24.48
CA PRO A 472 42.82 5.57 -24.69
C PRO A 472 43.02 4.64 -25.90
N GLY A 473 42.72 3.36 -25.71
CA GLY A 473 42.54 2.41 -26.82
C GLY A 473 41.29 2.75 -27.65
N ARG A 474 41.32 2.38 -28.93
CA ARG A 474 40.25 2.64 -29.90
C ARG A 474 38.97 1.86 -29.57
N ASP A 475 37.84 2.57 -29.54
CA ASP A 475 36.50 1.99 -29.45
C ASP A 475 36.11 1.23 -30.75
N PRO A 476 35.49 0.04 -30.65
CA PRO A 476 34.74 -0.56 -31.76
C PRO A 476 33.44 0.22 -32.03
N ALA A 477 33.04 0.29 -33.30
CA ALA A 477 31.85 1.01 -33.76
C ALA A 477 30.53 0.58 -33.06
N PRO A 478 29.55 1.49 -32.88
CA PRO A 478 28.28 1.15 -32.24
C PRO A 478 27.47 0.19 -33.13
N GLY A 479 27.09 -0.96 -32.58
CA GLY A 479 26.01 -1.77 -33.11
C GLY A 479 24.68 -1.02 -32.99
N ARG A 480 23.78 -1.22 -33.97
CA ARG A 480 22.45 -0.60 -34.01
C ARG A 480 21.65 -0.92 -32.75
N ASP A 481 21.15 0.11 -32.07
CA ASP A 481 20.19 -0.02 -30.98
C ASP A 481 18.87 -0.65 -31.47
N PRO A 482 18.34 -1.68 -30.80
CA PRO A 482 16.96 -2.08 -30.96
C PRO A 482 16.03 -0.99 -30.42
N ALA A 483 14.89 -0.78 -31.07
CA ALA A 483 13.90 0.22 -30.69
C ALA A 483 13.44 0.09 -29.22
N PRO A 484 13.14 1.20 -28.50
CA PRO A 484 12.74 1.15 -27.10
C PRO A 484 11.44 0.36 -26.91
N GLY A 485 11.50 -0.65 -26.02
CA GLY A 485 10.32 -1.35 -25.52
C GLY A 485 9.49 -0.46 -24.62
N ARG A 486 8.16 -0.61 -24.68
CA ARG A 486 7.22 0.08 -23.78
C ARG A 486 7.37 -0.42 -22.35
N ASP A 487 7.47 0.50 -21.39
CA ASP A 487 7.37 0.19 -19.96
C ASP A 487 6.00 -0.45 -19.63
N PRO A 488 5.97 -1.56 -18.88
CA PRO A 488 4.71 -2.14 -18.41
C PRO A 488 4.05 -1.24 -17.36
N ALA A 489 2.73 -1.08 -17.46
CA ALA A 489 1.91 -0.51 -16.41
C ALA A 489 1.98 -1.36 -15.11
N PRO A 490 1.71 -0.78 -13.92
CA PRO A 490 1.51 -1.57 -12.70
C PRO A 490 0.43 -2.64 -12.97
N GLY A 491 0.62 -3.84 -12.42
CA GLY A 491 -0.16 -5.04 -12.72
C GLY A 491 -1.66 -4.77 -12.86
N ARG A 492 -2.24 -5.20 -13.99
CA ARG A 492 -3.69 -5.32 -14.15
C ARG A 492 -4.13 -6.64 -13.54
N ASP A 493 -5.13 -6.58 -12.67
CA ASP A 493 -5.92 -7.74 -12.30
C ASP A 493 -6.63 -8.35 -13.53
N PRO A 494 -6.96 -9.65 -13.52
CA PRO A 494 -7.81 -10.26 -14.54
C PRO A 494 -9.14 -9.51 -14.66
N ALA A 495 -9.61 -9.33 -15.90
CA ALA A 495 -10.92 -8.75 -16.16
C ALA A 495 -12.03 -9.53 -15.41
N PRO A 496 -13.07 -8.87 -14.87
CA PRO A 496 -14.26 -9.56 -14.42
C PRO A 496 -14.80 -10.43 -15.56
N GLY A 497 -15.20 -11.66 -15.24
CA GLY A 497 -15.90 -12.53 -16.19
C GLY A 497 -17.09 -11.78 -16.80
N ARG A 498 -17.33 -11.99 -18.09
CA ARG A 498 -18.49 -11.41 -18.78
C ARG A 498 -19.77 -11.84 -18.07
N ASP A 499 -20.60 -10.87 -17.70
CA ASP A 499 -21.99 -11.14 -17.36
C ASP A 499 -22.67 -11.84 -18.54
N PRO A 500 -23.48 -12.90 -18.31
CA PRO A 500 -24.37 -13.43 -19.34
C PRO A 500 -25.30 -12.32 -19.83
N ALA A 501 -25.54 -12.26 -21.14
CA ALA A 501 -26.47 -11.31 -21.73
C ALA A 501 -27.83 -11.36 -21.02
N PRO A 502 -28.46 -10.22 -20.66
CA PRO A 502 -29.80 -10.21 -20.13
C PRO A 502 -30.76 -10.82 -21.17
N GLY A 503 -31.54 -11.82 -20.73
CA GLY A 503 -32.70 -12.28 -21.48
C GLY A 503 -33.63 -11.10 -21.75
N ARG A 504 -34.24 -11.07 -22.94
CA ARG A 504 -35.26 -10.07 -23.28
C ARG A 504 -36.48 -10.30 -22.39
N ASP A 505 -36.76 -9.36 -21.51
CA ASP A 505 -38.08 -9.26 -20.88
C ASP A 505 -39.02 -8.33 -21.68
N PRO A 506 -40.34 -8.61 -21.65
CA PRO A 506 -41.29 -8.07 -22.62
C PRO A 506 -41.66 -6.61 -22.33
N THR A 507 -42.05 -5.89 -23.38
CA THR A 507 -42.49 -4.49 -23.33
C THR A 507 -43.66 -4.28 -22.36
N PRO A 508 -43.58 -3.34 -21.40
CA PRO A 508 -44.73 -2.92 -20.61
C PRO A 508 -45.70 -2.09 -21.45
N GLY A 509 -46.97 -2.51 -21.49
CA GLY A 509 -48.08 -1.75 -22.04
C GLY A 509 -48.33 -0.47 -21.22
N ARG A 510 -48.81 0.57 -21.91
CA ARG A 510 -49.27 1.81 -21.29
C ARG A 510 -50.60 1.57 -20.59
N ASP A 511 -50.78 2.11 -19.39
CA ASP A 511 -52.10 2.31 -18.78
C ASP A 511 -52.26 3.72 -18.18
N PRO A 512 -53.52 4.22 -18.08
CA PRO A 512 -53.85 5.64 -18.11
C PRO A 512 -54.03 6.29 -16.73
N THR A 513 -54.31 7.60 -16.76
CA THR A 513 -54.38 8.60 -15.68
C THR A 513 -55.34 8.34 -14.51
N PRO A 514 -55.15 9.03 -13.35
CA PRO A 514 -55.76 8.68 -12.05
C PRO A 514 -57.18 9.23 -11.85
N GLY A 515 -58.02 8.45 -11.15
CA GLY A 515 -59.37 8.85 -10.73
C GLY A 515 -59.74 8.44 -9.29
N ARG A 516 -59.90 9.46 -8.45
CA ARG A 516 -60.71 9.66 -7.21
C ARG A 516 -61.01 8.51 -6.22
N ASP A 517 -60.74 8.80 -4.95
CA ASP A 517 -61.17 8.10 -3.71
C ASP A 517 -62.69 8.12 -3.45
N PRO A 518 -63.18 7.11 -2.71
CA PRO A 518 -64.23 7.31 -1.72
C PRO A 518 -63.89 6.75 -0.31
N THR A 519 -64.60 7.32 0.67
CA THR A 519 -64.50 7.35 2.14
C THR A 519 -64.86 6.05 2.93
N PRO A 520 -64.60 6.00 4.27
CA PRO A 520 -64.36 4.76 5.03
C PRO A 520 -65.57 4.23 5.83
N GLY A 521 -65.57 2.93 6.14
CA GLY A 521 -66.64 2.27 6.92
C GLY A 521 -66.19 1.08 7.80
N ARG A 522 -66.14 1.36 9.11
CA ARG A 522 -66.50 0.57 10.31
C ARG A 522 -66.00 -0.89 10.54
N ASP A 523 -65.32 -1.05 11.68
CA ASP A 523 -65.11 -2.32 12.42
C ASP A 523 -66.40 -2.91 13.00
N PRO A 524 -66.42 -4.24 13.21
CA PRO A 524 -66.78 -4.75 14.55
C PRO A 524 -65.85 -5.86 15.09
N THR A 525 -65.84 -5.95 16.42
CA THR A 525 -65.00 -6.75 17.34
C THR A 525 -65.60 -8.17 17.64
N PRO A 526 -65.16 -8.96 18.66
CA PRO A 526 -64.58 -10.30 18.47
C PRO A 526 -65.45 -11.45 19.02
N GLY A 527 -65.25 -12.68 18.52
CA GLY A 527 -66.00 -13.88 18.93
C GLY A 527 -65.13 -15.08 19.29
N ARG A 528 -65.40 -15.65 20.47
CA ARG A 528 -64.69 -16.70 21.22
C ARG A 528 -64.78 -18.13 20.65
N GLU A 529 -63.68 -18.86 20.85
CA GLU A 529 -63.50 -20.26 21.32
C GLU A 529 -64.58 -21.33 21.07
N SER A 530 -64.18 -22.46 20.47
CA SER A 530 -64.47 -23.81 21.00
C SER A 530 -63.54 -24.87 20.41
N ALA A 531 -63.23 -25.86 21.24
CA ALA A 531 -62.10 -26.77 21.16
C ALA A 531 -62.42 -28.15 20.54
N SER A 532 -61.32 -28.85 20.23
CA SER A 532 -61.11 -30.31 20.22
C SER A 532 -61.67 -31.14 19.06
N GLY A 533 -60.73 -31.72 18.28
CA GLY A 533 -60.97 -32.76 17.29
C GLY A 533 -59.67 -33.32 16.68
N ARG A 534 -58.98 -34.17 17.45
CA ARG A 534 -57.97 -35.22 17.12
C ARG A 534 -57.01 -35.07 15.92
N ASP A 535 -55.72 -35.27 16.25
CA ASP A 535 -54.55 -35.49 15.37
C ASP A 535 -54.74 -36.53 14.25
N PRO A 536 -54.05 -36.29 13.12
CA PRO A 536 -53.17 -37.28 12.52
C PRO A 536 -51.70 -36.81 12.45
N THR A 537 -50.84 -37.81 12.63
CA THR A 537 -49.37 -37.91 12.63
C THR A 537 -48.55 -36.92 11.78
N PRO A 538 -47.29 -36.60 12.20
CA PRO A 538 -46.40 -35.70 11.46
C PRO A 538 -45.90 -36.33 10.15
N GLU A 539 -46.03 -35.59 9.06
CA GLU A 539 -45.32 -35.90 7.82
C GLU A 539 -43.81 -35.77 8.05
N ARG A 540 -43.10 -36.79 7.56
CA ARG A 540 -41.67 -37.00 7.71
C ARG A 540 -40.86 -36.00 6.89
N ASP A 541 -39.77 -35.53 7.50
CA ASP A 541 -38.65 -34.86 6.85
C ASP A 541 -38.14 -35.64 5.61
N PRO A 542 -37.88 -34.96 4.48
CA PRO A 542 -37.06 -35.53 3.42
C PRO A 542 -35.61 -35.71 3.91
N ALA A 543 -35.13 -36.94 3.83
CA ALA A 543 -33.77 -37.33 4.19
C ALA A 543 -32.69 -36.65 3.31
N PRO A 544 -31.48 -36.44 3.85
CA PRO A 544 -30.37 -35.81 3.15
C PRO A 544 -29.83 -36.73 2.04
N GLY A 545 -29.63 -36.15 0.86
CA GLY A 545 -28.98 -36.81 -0.27
C GLY A 545 -27.55 -37.23 0.09
N ARG A 546 -27.25 -38.52 -0.14
CA ARG A 546 -25.97 -39.16 0.13
C ARG A 546 -24.93 -38.82 -0.93
N ASP A 547 -23.69 -38.69 -0.45
CA ASP A 547 -22.44 -38.59 -1.19
C ASP A 547 -22.25 -39.70 -2.24
N PRO A 548 -21.65 -39.42 -3.40
CA PRO A 548 -20.99 -40.42 -4.22
C PRO A 548 -19.61 -40.78 -3.64
N ALA A 549 -19.41 -42.05 -3.30
CA ALA A 549 -18.09 -42.65 -3.08
C ALA A 549 -17.78 -43.67 -4.20
N PRO A 550 -16.58 -44.26 -4.28
CA PRO A 550 -15.36 -43.70 -4.82
C PRO A 550 -14.93 -44.44 -6.11
N GLY A 551 -14.26 -43.73 -7.03
CA GLY A 551 -13.59 -44.33 -8.18
C GLY A 551 -12.38 -45.15 -7.73
N ARG A 552 -12.30 -46.40 -8.18
CA ARG A 552 -11.28 -47.39 -7.79
C ARG A 552 -9.90 -47.07 -8.37
N ASP A 553 -8.89 -47.30 -7.54
CA ASP A 553 -7.47 -47.42 -7.90
C ASP A 553 -7.23 -48.54 -8.94
N PRO A 554 -6.24 -48.39 -9.84
CA PRO A 554 -5.64 -49.51 -10.53
C PRO A 554 -4.66 -50.22 -9.60
N ALA A 555 -4.86 -51.53 -9.40
CA ALA A 555 -3.91 -52.42 -8.75
C ALA A 555 -3.59 -53.61 -9.68
N PRO A 556 -2.61 -54.46 -9.35
CA PRO A 556 -1.22 -54.36 -9.74
C PRO A 556 -0.82 -55.49 -10.71
N GLY A 557 0.44 -55.47 -11.17
CA GLY A 557 1.03 -56.54 -11.96
C GLY A 557 0.93 -57.92 -11.28
N ARG A 558 0.77 -58.94 -12.12
CA ARG A 558 1.01 -60.34 -11.78
C ARG A 558 2.18 -60.84 -12.61
N ASP A 559 3.24 -61.27 -11.94
CA ASP A 559 4.03 -62.41 -12.41
C ASP A 559 3.30 -63.71 -12.01
N PRO A 560 3.51 -64.81 -12.75
CA PRO A 560 4.30 -65.88 -12.13
C PRO A 560 5.21 -66.69 -13.08
N ALA A 561 6.42 -66.93 -12.54
CA ALA A 561 7.11 -68.22 -12.38
C ALA A 561 7.99 -68.83 -13.49
N ALA A 562 9.26 -69.00 -13.06
CA ALA A 562 10.15 -70.16 -13.18
C ALA A 562 10.96 -70.39 -14.49
N GLY A 563 12.29 -70.23 -14.38
CA GLY A 563 13.26 -70.68 -15.38
C GLY A 563 14.72 -70.32 -15.07
N ARG A 564 15.28 -70.92 -14.01
CA ARG A 564 16.67 -71.41 -13.81
C ARG A 564 17.93 -70.64 -14.31
N ASP A 565 18.88 -70.60 -13.37
CA ASP A 565 20.35 -70.77 -13.48
C ASP A 565 21.31 -69.57 -13.65
N ALA A 566 21.93 -69.24 -12.51
CA ALA A 566 23.37 -69.21 -12.22
C ALA A 566 24.31 -68.15 -12.88
N ALA A 567 24.87 -67.25 -12.07
CA ALA A 567 26.25 -67.36 -11.54
C ALA A 567 26.74 -66.05 -10.86
N SER A 568 26.79 -66.10 -9.51
CA SER A 568 27.87 -65.62 -8.62
C SER A 568 28.88 -64.55 -9.08
N ARG A 569 29.01 -63.47 -8.28
CA ARG A 569 30.19 -63.17 -7.41
C ARG A 569 30.05 -61.84 -6.64
N ILE A 570 29.98 -61.95 -5.32
CA ILE A 570 30.32 -60.96 -4.26
C ILE A 570 31.81 -61.25 -3.85
N PRO A 571 32.58 -60.51 -3.01
CA PRO A 571 32.46 -59.18 -2.33
C PRO A 571 33.69 -58.27 -2.49
N GLY A 572 33.66 -57.08 -1.86
CA GLY A 572 34.89 -56.52 -1.30
C GLY A 572 34.79 -55.13 -0.68
N ALA A 573 34.51 -55.06 0.62
CA ALA A 573 34.76 -53.88 1.44
C ALA A 573 36.28 -53.65 1.63
N ARG A 574 36.73 -52.38 1.71
CA ARG A 574 37.57 -51.82 2.81
C ARG A 574 38.22 -50.46 2.46
N ARG A 575 38.03 -49.53 3.40
CA ARG A 575 38.98 -48.58 4.05
C ARG A 575 40.02 -47.78 3.25
N ARG A 576 40.12 -46.51 3.67
CA ARG A 576 41.26 -45.56 3.59
C ARG A 576 42.64 -46.24 3.66
N PRO A 577 43.68 -45.54 3.17
CA PRO A 577 44.62 -44.92 4.11
C PRO A 577 45.01 -43.48 3.75
N ALA A 578 45.60 -42.80 4.74
CA ALA A 578 46.21 -41.49 4.65
C ALA A 578 47.72 -41.60 4.38
N GLN A 579 48.22 -40.56 3.70
CA GLN A 579 49.55 -39.92 3.78
C GLN A 579 50.83 -40.75 3.59
N GLU A 580 51.58 -40.40 2.55
CA GLU A 580 52.90 -39.71 2.51
C GLU A 580 53.24 -39.61 1.01
N GLY A 581 53.57 -38.48 0.38
CA GLY A 581 54.65 -37.52 0.66
C GLY A 581 55.42 -37.32 -0.66
N THR A 582 55.99 -36.12 -0.84
CA THR A 582 56.98 -35.68 -1.85
C THR A 582 56.52 -35.03 -3.17
N SER A 583 56.79 -33.72 -3.21
CA SER A 583 57.54 -32.96 -4.24
C SER A 583 57.12 -33.03 -5.71
N ARG A 584 56.54 -31.95 -6.24
CA ARG A 584 57.27 -30.86 -6.91
C ARG A 584 56.34 -29.69 -7.25
#